data_AF-A0A1I5NVF5-F1
#
_entry.id   AF-A0A1I5NVF5-F1
#
_cell.length_a   1.000
_cell.length_b   1.000
_cell.length_c   1.000
_cell.angle_alpha   90.00
_cell.angle_beta   90.00
_cell.angle_gamma   90.00
#
_symmetry.space_group_name_H-M   'P 1'
#
loop_
_entity.id
_entity.type
_entity.pdbx_description
1 polymer ?
#
loop_
_entity_poly.entity_id
_entity_poly.type
_entity_poly.pdbx_seq_one_letter_code
_entity_poly.pdbx_strand_id
1 'polypeptide(L)'
;MKKLALILPVALLAACGEEPAREPTPTETAAPEPVASLPATDQDYFRAKFAETCEGAEPVNNAVCRRAMGADQALCEYGLGEDEYMRHEATLVANEDGSDWMLSDADALCAEHGAHHKAS
;
A
#
# COMPACT_ATOMS: atom_id res chain seq x y z
N MET A 1 58.97 -11.21 -54.61
CA MET A 1 58.95 -9.89 -53.96
C MET A 1 58.03 -8.99 -54.80
N LYS A 2 56.73 -8.86 -54.49
CA LYS A 2 56.08 -7.78 -53.69
C LYS A 2 56.41 -6.38 -54.27
N LYS A 3 55.50 -5.49 -54.73
CA LYS A 3 54.02 -5.31 -54.72
C LYS A 3 53.68 -4.35 -55.89
N LEU A 4 52.81 -4.69 -56.85
CA LEU A 4 51.39 -4.29 -56.98
C LEU A 4 51.06 -2.84 -56.61
N ALA A 5 50.71 -2.03 -57.62
CA ALA A 5 49.89 -0.83 -57.49
C ALA A 5 48.98 -0.70 -58.73
N LEU A 6 47.78 -1.28 -58.63
CA LEU A 6 46.68 -1.13 -59.58
C LEU A 6 45.72 -0.09 -58.97
N ILE A 7 45.61 1.08 -59.60
CA ILE A 7 44.71 2.15 -59.15
C ILE A 7 43.39 1.98 -59.91
N LEU A 8 42.33 1.64 -59.18
CA LEU A 8 40.94 1.64 -59.65
C LEU A 8 40.21 2.79 -58.95
N PRO A 9 39.61 3.76 -59.65
CA PRO A 9 38.81 4.79 -59.01
C PRO A 9 37.43 4.22 -58.66
N VAL A 10 37.17 4.13 -57.36
CA VAL A 10 35.88 3.82 -56.75
C VAL A 10 34.95 5.00 -57.00
N ALA A 11 34.02 4.85 -57.95
CA ALA A 11 32.85 5.71 -58.06
C ALA A 11 31.66 4.95 -57.47
N LEU A 12 31.55 4.95 -56.14
CA LEU A 12 30.33 4.55 -55.44
C LEU A 12 29.59 5.81 -54.96
N LEU A 13 28.53 6.16 -55.69
CA LEU A 13 27.21 6.47 -55.16
C LEU A 13 27.16 7.34 -53.89
N ALA A 14 27.25 8.66 -54.05
CA ALA A 14 26.71 9.62 -53.08
C ALA A 14 25.26 9.97 -53.48
N ALA A 15 24.35 9.03 -53.29
CA ALA A 15 22.91 9.26 -53.27
C ALA A 15 22.42 9.12 -51.81
N CYS A 16 21.48 9.98 -51.41
CA CYS A 16 20.94 10.18 -50.05
C CYS A 16 21.88 10.84 -49.05
N GLY A 17 22.03 12.16 -49.19
CA GLY A 17 22.15 13.02 -48.02
C GLY A 17 20.78 13.11 -47.33
N GLU A 18 20.47 12.11 -46.50
CA GLU A 18 19.50 12.26 -45.42
C GLU A 18 20.32 12.63 -44.18
N GLU A 19 20.21 13.89 -43.78
CA GLU A 19 20.64 14.36 -42.46
C GLU A 19 19.96 13.46 -41.41
N PRO A 20 20.69 12.85 -40.46
CA PRO A 20 20.04 12.01 -39.48
C PRO A 20 19.16 12.93 -38.62
N ALA A 21 17.84 12.77 -38.77
CA ALA A 21 16.87 13.41 -37.90
C ALA A 21 17.26 13.09 -36.46
N ARG A 22 17.48 14.15 -35.67
CA ARG A 22 17.86 14.06 -34.26
C ARG A 22 16.91 13.10 -33.56
N GLU A 23 17.45 12.00 -33.02
CA GLU A 23 16.69 11.03 -32.26
C GLU A 23 15.93 11.76 -31.13
N PRO A 24 14.64 11.44 -30.89
CA PRO A 24 13.92 12.06 -29.79
C PRO A 24 14.65 11.72 -28.50
N THR A 25 15.11 12.76 -27.80
CA THR A 25 15.68 12.60 -26.46
C THR A 25 14.63 11.91 -25.59
N PRO A 26 14.97 10.81 -24.88
CA PRO A 26 14.04 10.16 -23.98
C PRO A 26 13.51 11.19 -22.98
N THR A 27 12.22 11.50 -23.06
CA THR A 27 11.54 12.29 -22.04
C THR A 27 11.55 11.45 -20.77
N GLU A 28 12.19 11.94 -19.72
CA GLU A 28 12.17 11.31 -18.40
C GLU A 28 10.73 11.36 -17.87
N THR A 29 10.04 10.22 -17.89
CA THR A 29 8.74 10.07 -17.23
C THR A 29 8.97 10.12 -15.74
N ALA A 30 8.42 11.14 -15.07
CA ALA A 30 8.41 11.21 -13.61
C ALA A 30 7.77 9.93 -13.05
N ALA A 31 8.46 9.29 -12.10
CA ALA A 31 7.91 8.15 -11.39
C ALA A 31 6.66 8.60 -10.60
N PRO A 32 5.56 7.83 -10.63
CA PRO A 32 4.39 8.16 -9.84
C PRO A 32 4.76 8.19 -8.36
N GLU A 33 4.25 9.19 -7.64
CA GLU A 33 4.43 9.29 -6.19
C GLU A 33 3.79 8.06 -5.52
N PRO A 34 4.42 7.48 -4.49
CA PRO A 34 3.84 6.36 -3.77
C PRO A 34 2.52 6.82 -3.13
N VAL A 35 1.42 6.19 -3.52
CA VAL A 35 0.14 6.37 -2.83
C VAL A 35 0.30 5.88 -1.39
N ALA A 36 -0.05 6.72 -0.42
CA ALA A 36 -0.10 6.31 0.97
C ALA A 36 -1.13 5.17 1.10
N SER A 37 -0.63 3.95 1.33
CA SER A 37 -1.48 2.80 1.57
C SER A 37 -1.78 2.69 3.05
N LEU A 38 -3.06 2.52 3.40
CA LEU A 38 -3.47 2.18 4.76
C LEU A 38 -2.62 1.03 5.34
N PRO A 39 -2.28 1.07 6.63
CA PRO A 39 -1.43 0.07 7.25
C PRO A 39 -2.10 -1.32 7.22
N ALA A 40 -1.28 -2.36 7.35
CA ALA A 40 -1.78 -3.71 7.51
C ALA A 40 -2.56 -3.84 8.83
N THR A 41 -3.72 -4.47 8.77
CA THR A 41 -4.57 -4.74 9.94
C THR A 41 -4.24 -6.11 10.51
N ASP A 42 -2.99 -6.35 10.93
CA ASP A 42 -2.65 -7.58 11.63
C ASP A 42 -3.15 -7.56 13.09
N GLN A 43 -2.95 -8.67 13.81
CA GLN A 43 -3.39 -8.81 15.20
C GLN A 43 -2.78 -7.73 16.11
N ASP A 44 -1.50 -7.43 15.96
CA ASP A 44 -0.81 -6.46 16.82
C ASP A 44 -1.33 -5.05 16.55
N TYR A 45 -1.56 -4.72 15.28
CA TYR A 45 -2.22 -3.47 14.89
C TYR A 45 -3.60 -3.34 15.55
N PHE A 46 -4.47 -4.35 15.38
CA PHE A 46 -5.82 -4.30 15.91
C PHE A 46 -5.84 -4.23 17.44
N ARG A 47 -5.00 -5.02 18.12
CA ARG A 47 -4.86 -4.97 19.58
C ARG A 47 -4.49 -3.57 20.06
N ALA A 48 -3.50 -2.95 19.43
CA ALA A 48 -3.07 -1.60 19.79
C ALA A 48 -4.18 -0.57 19.53
N LYS A 49 -4.82 -0.62 18.37
CA LYS A 49 -5.91 0.29 18.00
C LYS A 49 -7.12 0.15 18.94
N PHE A 50 -7.50 -1.07 19.29
CA PHE A 50 -8.58 -1.34 20.22
C PHE A 50 -8.24 -0.82 21.62
N ALA A 51 -7.04 -1.08 22.14
CA ALA A 51 -6.62 -0.59 23.45
C ALA A 51 -6.50 0.95 23.52
N GLU A 52 -6.07 1.58 22.44
CA GLU A 52 -6.03 3.05 22.31
C GLU A 52 -7.43 3.66 22.32
N THR A 53 -8.39 2.98 21.69
CA THR A 53 -9.75 3.49 21.51
C THR A 53 -10.64 3.18 22.71
N CYS A 54 -10.56 1.97 23.26
CA CYS A 54 -11.40 1.48 24.36
C CYS A 54 -10.61 1.41 25.66
N GLU A 55 -10.43 2.54 26.33
CA GLU A 55 -9.69 2.60 27.59
C GLU A 55 -10.44 1.82 28.69
N GLY A 56 -9.72 0.90 29.34
CA GLY A 56 -10.27 0.06 30.41
C GLY A 56 -10.94 -1.22 29.93
N ALA A 57 -11.00 -1.49 28.63
CA ALA A 57 -11.45 -2.78 28.11
C ALA A 57 -10.49 -3.91 28.48
N GLU A 58 -11.01 -5.14 28.50
CA GLU A 58 -10.14 -6.33 28.52
C GLU A 58 -9.20 -6.32 27.30
N PRO A 59 -7.95 -6.80 27.45
CA PRO A 59 -6.99 -6.81 26.36
C PRO A 59 -7.42 -7.81 25.28
N VAL A 60 -7.19 -7.45 24.01
CA VAL A 60 -7.38 -8.36 22.88
C VAL A 60 -6.35 -9.50 22.97
N ASN A 61 -6.84 -10.73 23.15
CA ASN A 61 -6.02 -11.94 23.21
C ASN A 61 -5.58 -12.37 21.81
N ASN A 62 -6.55 -12.55 20.92
CA ASN A 62 -6.36 -12.94 19.54
C ASN A 62 -7.26 -12.12 18.61
N ALA A 63 -6.81 -11.91 17.37
CA ALA A 63 -7.60 -11.20 16.37
C ALA A 63 -7.20 -11.63 14.96
N VAL A 64 -8.18 -11.69 14.06
CA VAL A 64 -7.99 -11.92 12.64
C VAL A 64 -8.79 -10.88 11.88
N CYS A 65 -8.08 -9.98 11.19
CA CYS A 65 -8.73 -9.04 10.29
C CYS A 65 -8.62 -9.48 8.84
N ARG A 66 -9.74 -9.41 8.13
CA ARG A 66 -9.84 -9.68 6.69
C ARG A 66 -10.22 -8.39 5.97
N ARG A 67 -9.44 -8.06 4.96
CA ARG A 67 -9.71 -6.95 4.04
C ARG A 67 -9.65 -7.46 2.61
N ALA A 68 -10.71 -7.24 1.84
CA ALA A 68 -10.67 -7.50 0.41
C ALA A 68 -9.76 -6.47 -0.29
N MET A 69 -9.05 -6.88 -1.34
CA MET A 69 -8.18 -5.95 -2.08
C MET A 69 -9.00 -4.76 -2.62
N GLY A 70 -8.59 -3.55 -2.27
CA GLY A 70 -9.27 -2.31 -2.66
C GLY A 70 -10.49 -1.95 -1.80
N ALA A 71 -10.83 -2.74 -0.76
CA ALA A 71 -11.90 -2.37 0.17
C ALA A 71 -11.48 -1.20 1.08
N ASP A 72 -12.41 -0.30 1.35
CA ASP A 72 -12.31 0.84 2.26
C ASP A 72 -12.52 0.46 3.74
N GLN A 73 -12.78 -0.83 4.00
CA GLN A 73 -13.05 -1.38 5.32
C GLN A 73 -12.37 -2.74 5.51
N ALA A 74 -12.03 -3.06 6.76
CA ALA A 74 -11.54 -4.37 7.19
C ALA A 74 -12.42 -4.92 8.32
N LEU A 75 -12.78 -6.19 8.24
CA LEU A 75 -13.56 -6.88 9.28
C LEU A 75 -12.62 -7.66 10.18
N CYS A 76 -12.66 -7.42 11.48
CA CYS A 76 -11.83 -8.06 12.49
C CYS A 76 -12.69 -8.92 13.42
N GLU A 77 -12.41 -10.22 13.46
CA GLU A 77 -12.93 -11.15 14.47
C GLU A 77 -11.90 -11.19 15.61
N TYR A 78 -12.31 -11.04 16.87
CA TYR A 78 -11.38 -10.93 18.00
C TYR A 78 -11.92 -11.51 19.31
N GLY A 79 -11.00 -11.95 20.16
CA GLY A 79 -11.25 -12.44 21.51
C GLY A 79 -10.61 -11.55 22.56
N LEU A 80 -11.29 -11.37 23.69
CA LEU A 80 -10.83 -10.57 24.83
C LEU A 80 -10.41 -11.46 26.01
N GLY A 81 -9.41 -11.02 26.76
CA GLY A 81 -8.98 -11.69 27.99
C GLY A 81 -8.50 -13.11 27.73
N GLU A 82 -9.28 -14.10 28.18
CA GLU A 82 -9.02 -15.53 27.97
C GLU A 82 -9.83 -16.13 26.79
N ASP A 83 -10.58 -15.32 26.04
CA ASP A 83 -11.34 -15.81 24.89
C ASP A 83 -10.41 -16.23 23.74
N GLU A 84 -10.44 -17.51 23.41
CA GLU A 84 -9.71 -18.08 22.28
C GLU A 84 -10.58 -18.20 21.02
N TYR A 85 -11.90 -18.05 21.15
CA TYR A 85 -12.86 -18.33 20.08
C TYR A 85 -13.23 -17.12 19.21
N MET A 86 -12.66 -15.95 19.49
CA MET A 86 -12.86 -14.73 18.72
C MET A 86 -14.35 -14.37 18.53
N ARG A 87 -15.10 -14.36 19.62
CA ARG A 87 -16.57 -14.23 19.57
C ARG A 87 -17.07 -12.82 19.26
N HIS A 88 -16.18 -11.85 19.18
CA HIS A 88 -16.51 -10.46 18.93
C HIS A 88 -16.08 -10.02 17.53
N GLU A 89 -16.81 -9.08 16.97
CA GLU A 89 -16.55 -8.53 15.64
C GLU A 89 -16.39 -7.01 15.73
N ALA A 90 -15.44 -6.49 14.97
CA ALA A 90 -15.21 -5.05 14.83
C ALA A 90 -14.97 -4.74 13.35
N THR A 91 -15.46 -3.59 12.90
CA THR A 91 -15.14 -3.08 11.57
C THR A 91 -14.17 -1.91 11.71
N LEU A 92 -13.07 -1.98 10.97
CA LEU A 92 -12.14 -0.89 10.76
C LEU A 92 -12.50 -0.15 9.47
N VAL A 93 -12.59 1.17 9.55
CA VAL A 93 -12.79 2.08 8.42
C VAL A 93 -11.62 3.05 8.33
N ALA A 94 -11.28 3.51 7.13
CA ALA A 94 -10.24 4.53 6.98
C ALA A 94 -10.64 5.82 7.72
N ASN A 95 -9.69 6.47 8.38
CA ASN A 95 -9.87 7.81 8.91
C ASN A 95 -10.08 8.84 7.78
N GLU A 96 -10.47 10.06 8.13
CA GLU A 96 -10.76 11.12 7.16
C GLU A 96 -9.57 11.41 6.22
N ASP A 97 -8.35 11.30 6.73
CA ASP A 97 -7.11 11.51 5.96
C ASP A 97 -6.68 10.31 5.11
N GLY A 98 -7.36 9.17 5.22
CA GLY A 98 -7.00 7.91 4.54
C GLY A 98 -5.63 7.34 4.92
N SER A 99 -5.08 7.77 6.07
CA SER A 99 -3.73 7.45 6.53
C SER A 99 -3.70 6.33 7.57
N ASP A 100 -4.80 6.12 8.29
CA ASP A 100 -4.91 5.12 9.36
C ASP A 100 -6.33 4.55 9.44
N TRP A 101 -6.51 3.50 10.25
CA TRP A 101 -7.81 2.92 10.54
C TRP A 101 -8.43 3.45 11.83
N MET A 102 -9.76 3.49 11.85
CA MET A 102 -10.59 3.80 13.00
C MET A 102 -11.63 2.69 13.19
N LEU A 103 -12.03 2.42 14.43
CA LEU A 103 -13.17 1.55 14.72
C LEU A 103 -14.46 2.25 14.28
N SER A 104 -15.25 1.60 13.42
CA SER A 104 -16.43 2.21 12.80
C SER A 104 -17.51 2.61 13.81
N ASP A 105 -17.60 1.87 14.93
CA ASP A 105 -18.54 2.11 16.01
C ASP A 105 -17.84 1.93 17.37
N ALA A 106 -16.84 2.78 17.59
CA ALA A 106 -16.03 2.74 18.81
C ALA A 106 -16.89 2.82 20.08
N ASP A 107 -17.89 3.70 20.10
CA ASP A 107 -18.80 3.87 21.24
C ASP A 107 -19.50 2.56 21.64
N ALA A 108 -20.22 1.94 20.70
CA ALA A 108 -20.96 0.72 20.99
C ALA A 108 -20.02 -0.44 21.34
N LEU A 109 -18.91 -0.56 20.60
CA LEU A 109 -17.91 -1.60 20.80
C LEU A 109 -17.25 -1.50 22.19
N CYS A 110 -16.83 -0.30 22.60
CA CYS A 110 -16.24 -0.12 23.92
C CYS A 110 -17.27 -0.32 25.04
N ALA A 111 -18.51 0.14 24.84
CA ALA A 111 -19.58 0.00 25.83
C ALA A 111 -19.99 -1.47 26.08
N GLU A 112 -19.95 -2.34 25.07
CA GLU A 112 -20.17 -3.79 25.22
C GLU A 112 -19.20 -4.41 26.23
N HIS A 113 -17.97 -3.89 26.30
CA HIS A 113 -16.88 -4.42 27.12
C HIS A 113 -16.60 -3.60 28.38
N GLY A 114 -17.55 -2.74 28.78
CA GLY A 114 -17.43 -1.92 29.98
C GLY A 114 -16.35 -0.85 29.92
N ALA A 115 -15.89 -0.49 28.72
CA ALA A 115 -14.86 0.49 28.47
C ALA A 115 -15.45 1.85 28.04
N HIS A 116 -14.77 2.93 28.41
CA HIS A 116 -15.09 4.25 27.90
C HIS A 116 -14.27 4.51 26.64
N HIS A 117 -14.92 4.83 25.52
CA HIS A 117 -14.18 5.19 24.31
C HIS A 117 -13.45 6.52 24.54
N LYS A 118 -12.23 6.63 24.02
CA LYS A 118 -11.51 7.91 23.99
C LYS A 118 -11.99 8.68 22.75
N ALA A 119 -12.61 9.84 22.95
CA ALA A 119 -12.88 10.76 21.85
C ALA A 119 -11.53 11.26 21.29
N SER A 120 -11.21 10.87 20.06
CA SER A 120 -10.04 11.34 19.31
C SER A 120 -10.15 12.81 18.96
#